data_AF-A0A7C6DFE6-F1
#
_entry.id   AF-A0A7C6DFE6-F1
#
_cell.length_a   1.000
_cell.length_b   1.000
_cell.length_c   1.000
_cell.angle_alpha   90.00
_cell.angle_beta   90.00
_cell.angle_gamma   90.00
#
_symmetry.space_group_name_H-M   'P 1'
#
loop_
_entity.id
_entity.type
_entity.pdbx_description
1 polymer ?
#
loop_
_entity_poly.entity_id
_entity_poly.type
_entity_poly.pdbx_seq_one_letter_code
_entity_poly.pdbx_strand_id
1 'polypeptide(L)'
;MNDIVKMVEGIFPGTTILLVYYSGSIAYGLNNEFSDKDITVVLDNFKGNMQLDLGEYDFFVFSKERFIQRQQFDESIIAYHKAAADDVMNLDETAIYINPDFQETLEHLLSYDHKTFMLNHIHSEVEYGRMRYNIKKTLKSHYHVFRIRGMVDHFDKTGEYELVVEEPWNSKMLDFKMNWNTDDAKKYEDEILEQLDYLENYRNEMMQDGLGKYSEPI
;
A
#
# COMPACT_ATOMS: atom_id res chain seq x y z
N MET A 1 27.59 -1.02 3.89
CA MET A 1 26.38 -0.62 4.61
C MET A 1 25.76 0.56 3.87
N ASN A 2 24.50 0.42 3.45
CA ASN A 2 23.76 1.40 2.66
C ASN A 2 23.62 2.74 3.42
N ASP A 3 23.70 3.89 2.73
CA ASP A 3 23.67 5.21 3.36
C ASP A 3 22.32 5.54 4.02
N ILE A 4 21.21 4.97 3.52
CA ILE A 4 19.89 5.05 4.17
C ILE A 4 19.92 4.34 5.52
N VAL A 5 20.54 3.15 5.60
CA VAL A 5 20.65 2.38 6.85
C VAL A 5 21.46 3.18 7.89
N LYS A 6 22.58 3.78 7.49
CA LYS A 6 23.37 4.64 8.39
C LYS A 6 22.58 5.86 8.87
N MET A 7 21.74 6.43 8.01
CA MET A 7 20.88 7.55 8.37
C MET A 7 19.88 7.13 9.44
N VAL A 8 19.22 5.98 9.27
CA VAL A 8 18.29 5.41 10.26
C VAL A 8 19.00 5.16 11.60
N GLU A 9 20.19 4.55 11.59
CA GLU A 9 20.97 4.31 12.81
C GLU A 9 21.29 5.61 13.57
N GLY A 10 21.61 6.68 12.84
CA GLY A 10 21.90 7.99 13.43
C GLY A 10 20.66 8.68 14.03
N ILE A 11 19.50 8.54 13.39
CA ILE A 11 18.24 9.17 13.84
C ILE A 11 17.63 8.41 15.02
N PHE A 12 17.74 7.08 15.03
CA PHE A 12 17.10 6.20 16.01
C PHE A 12 18.12 5.44 16.86
N PRO A 13 18.94 6.13 17.67
CA PRO A 13 19.93 5.48 18.50
C PRO A 13 19.27 4.56 19.53
N GLY A 14 19.90 3.40 19.78
CA GLY A 14 19.40 2.41 20.75
C GLY A 14 18.24 1.53 20.24
N THR A 15 17.90 1.63 18.96
CA THR A 15 16.96 0.73 18.28
C THR A 15 17.71 -0.29 17.43
N THR A 16 17.04 -1.39 17.06
CA THR A 16 17.57 -2.35 16.10
C THR A 16 16.76 -2.26 14.82
N ILE A 17 17.43 -2.01 13.70
CA ILE A 17 16.78 -2.03 12.38
C ILE A 17 16.40 -3.47 12.04
N LEU A 18 15.13 -3.69 11.73
CA LEU A 18 14.58 -5.00 11.34
C LEU A 18 14.34 -5.09 9.85
N LEU A 19 13.81 -4.02 9.24
CA LEU A 19 13.47 -3.97 7.83
C LEU A 19 13.58 -2.52 7.34
N VAL A 20 14.16 -2.34 6.15
CA VAL A 20 14.16 -1.08 5.40
C VAL A 20 13.88 -1.39 3.95
N TYR A 21 12.91 -0.72 3.34
CA TYR A 21 12.57 -0.88 1.93
C TYR A 21 11.97 0.40 1.35
N TYR A 22 12.08 0.54 0.03
CA TYR A 22 11.34 1.59 -0.69
C TYR A 22 9.85 1.25 -0.73
N SER A 23 9.01 2.17 -0.28
CA SER A 23 7.55 2.04 -0.31
C SER A 23 6.92 2.98 -1.34
N GLY A 24 5.60 3.08 -1.34
CA GLY A 24 4.88 4.06 -2.13
C GLY A 24 5.14 3.93 -3.64
N SER A 25 5.35 5.07 -4.32
CA SER A 25 5.42 5.09 -5.79
C SER A 25 6.53 4.19 -6.36
N ILE A 26 7.63 3.96 -5.63
CA ILE A 26 8.70 3.06 -6.07
C ILE A 26 8.23 1.61 -6.00
N ALA A 27 7.61 1.19 -4.89
CA ALA A 27 7.08 -0.17 -4.74
C ALA A 27 6.04 -0.52 -5.82
N TYR A 28 5.28 0.47 -6.27
CA TYR A 28 4.25 0.29 -7.29
C TYR A 28 4.76 0.43 -8.74
N GLY A 29 6.05 0.73 -8.95
CA GLY A 29 6.61 0.98 -10.29
C GLY A 29 6.11 2.27 -10.95
N LEU A 30 5.68 3.25 -10.16
CA LEU A 30 5.07 4.52 -10.60
C LEU A 30 5.90 5.76 -10.27
N ASN A 31 7.15 5.58 -9.85
CA ASN A 31 8.03 6.70 -9.53
C ASN A 31 8.50 7.41 -10.81
N ASN A 32 8.66 8.72 -10.70
CA ASN A 32 9.25 9.56 -11.73
C ASN A 32 10.27 10.52 -11.10
N GLU A 33 10.90 11.38 -11.91
CA GLU A 33 11.92 12.33 -11.45
C GLU A 33 11.41 13.38 -10.43
N PHE A 34 10.09 13.51 -10.29
CA PHE A 34 9.43 14.41 -9.34
C PHE A 34 8.81 13.66 -8.14
N SER A 35 9.06 12.37 -8.01
CA SER A 35 8.50 11.57 -6.92
C SER A 35 9.43 11.60 -5.72
N ASP A 36 8.86 11.92 -4.56
CA ASP A 36 9.53 11.72 -3.28
C ASP A 36 9.86 10.22 -3.09
N LYS A 37 10.92 9.93 -2.34
CA LYS A 37 11.33 8.55 -2.06
C LYS A 37 10.79 8.11 -0.72
N ASP A 38 9.63 7.46 -0.76
CA ASP A 38 9.02 6.86 0.42
C ASP A 38 9.88 5.67 0.90
N ILE A 39 10.25 5.67 2.18
CA ILE A 39 11.01 4.58 2.81
C ILE A 39 10.24 4.10 4.03
N THR A 40 9.91 2.82 4.07
CA THR A 40 9.39 2.20 5.28
C THR A 40 10.53 1.60 6.10
N VAL A 41 10.54 1.91 7.40
CA VAL A 41 11.52 1.41 8.38
C VAL A 41 10.80 0.71 9.51
N VAL A 42 11.22 -0.51 9.82
CA VAL A 42 10.73 -1.27 10.98
C VAL A 42 11.85 -1.39 12.00
N LEU A 43 11.57 -0.96 13.22
CA LEU A 43 12.54 -0.92 14.32
C LEU A 43 12.08 -1.77 15.50
N ASP A 44 13.02 -2.51 16.08
CA ASP A 44 12.88 -3.06 17.43
C ASP A 44 13.34 -2.03 18.47
N ASN A 45 12.79 -2.11 19.68
CA ASN A 45 12.99 -1.15 20.78
C ASN A 45 12.56 0.30 20.47
N PHE A 46 11.84 0.54 19.38
CA PHE A 46 11.12 1.78 19.09
C PHE A 46 9.65 1.64 19.52
N LYS A 47 8.98 2.74 19.90
CA LYS A 47 7.57 2.72 20.32
C LYS A 47 6.71 3.59 19.42
N GLY A 48 5.65 2.99 18.87
CA GLY A 48 4.67 3.67 18.04
C GLY A 48 5.07 3.70 16.56
N ASN A 49 4.58 4.71 15.85
CA ASN A 49 4.88 4.95 14.45
C ASN A 49 4.96 6.45 14.20
N MET A 50 5.77 6.87 13.24
CA MET A 50 5.93 8.28 12.87
C MET A 50 6.29 8.43 11.39
N GLN A 51 6.02 9.61 10.84
CA GLN A 51 6.43 10.01 9.50
C GLN A 51 7.48 11.14 9.64
N LEU A 52 8.56 11.06 8.86
CA LEU A 52 9.66 12.02 8.87
C LEU A 52 10.08 12.40 7.44
N ASP A 53 9.81 13.64 7.06
CA ASP A 53 10.34 14.23 5.84
C ASP A 53 11.79 14.71 6.07
N LEU A 54 12.71 14.11 5.32
CA LEU A 54 14.15 14.43 5.31
C LEU A 54 14.60 14.91 3.91
N GLY A 55 13.75 15.69 3.24
CA GLY A 55 14.04 16.29 1.94
C GLY A 55 13.74 15.33 0.80
N GLU A 56 14.74 14.57 0.36
CA GLU A 56 14.55 13.61 -0.74
C GLU A 56 13.74 12.37 -0.29
N TYR A 57 13.76 12.09 1.00
CA TYR A 57 13.19 10.87 1.59
C TYR A 57 12.06 11.19 2.55
N ASP A 58 10.95 10.48 2.41
CA ASP A 58 9.86 10.47 3.39
C ASP A 58 9.89 9.12 4.13
N PHE A 59 10.25 9.16 5.41
CA PHE A 59 10.41 7.97 6.23
C PHE A 59 9.13 7.63 6.99
N PHE A 60 8.58 6.46 6.72
CA PHE A 60 7.49 5.84 7.48
C PHE A 60 8.07 4.84 8.47
N VAL A 61 8.23 5.27 9.71
CA VAL A 61 8.90 4.50 10.76
C VAL A 61 7.87 3.83 11.65
N PHE A 62 7.98 2.51 11.81
CA PHE A 62 7.11 1.69 12.63
C PHE A 62 7.91 0.93 13.68
N SER A 63 7.35 0.77 14.88
CA SER A 63 7.81 -0.31 15.76
C SER A 63 7.45 -1.66 15.13
N LYS A 64 8.20 -2.71 15.49
CA LYS A 64 7.88 -4.10 15.11
C LYS A 64 6.40 -4.42 15.30
N GLU A 65 5.85 -4.07 16.47
CA GLU A 65 4.45 -4.31 16.83
C GLU A 65 3.49 -3.56 15.91
N ARG A 66 3.72 -2.26 15.64
CA ARG A 66 2.86 -1.46 14.76
C ARG A 66 2.91 -1.94 13.31
N PHE A 67 4.07 -2.39 12.84
CA PHE A 67 4.21 -2.96 11.50
C PHE A 67 3.43 -4.27 11.37
N ILE A 68 3.54 -5.18 12.34
CA ILE A 68 2.75 -6.43 12.36
C ILE A 68 1.25 -6.12 12.39
N GLN A 69 0.82 -5.21 13.27
CA GLN A 69 -0.57 -4.76 13.36
C GLN A 69 -1.09 -4.17 12.04
N ARG A 70 -0.26 -3.38 11.34
CA ARG A 70 -0.59 -2.84 10.01
C ARG A 70 -0.86 -3.96 9.02
N GLN A 71 0.02 -4.96 8.94
CA GLN A 71 -0.14 -6.10 8.02
C GLN A 71 -1.30 -7.03 8.39
N GLN A 72 -1.73 -7.00 9.66
CA GLN A 72 -2.91 -7.70 10.15
C GLN A 72 -4.19 -6.85 10.09
N PHE A 73 -4.10 -5.61 9.58
CA PHE A 73 -5.22 -4.66 9.49
C PHE A 73 -5.92 -4.38 10.83
N ASP A 74 -5.14 -4.38 11.91
CA ASP A 74 -5.64 -4.10 13.27
C ASP A 74 -6.35 -2.73 13.34
N GLU A 75 -7.47 -2.67 14.04
CA GLU A 75 -8.32 -1.47 14.13
C GLU A 75 -7.62 -0.27 14.79
N SER A 76 -6.57 -0.50 15.58
CA SER A 76 -5.76 0.57 16.17
C SER A 76 -4.82 1.26 15.16
N ILE A 77 -4.70 0.71 13.94
CA ILE A 77 -3.95 1.31 12.84
C ILE A 77 -4.92 2.13 11.99
N ILE A 78 -4.58 3.41 11.78
CA ILE A 78 -5.39 4.31 10.95
C ILE A 78 -5.43 3.83 9.49
N ALA A 79 -6.54 4.11 8.80
CA ALA A 79 -6.76 3.72 7.42
C ALA A 79 -5.61 4.11 6.48
N TYR A 80 -5.01 5.29 6.67
CA TYR A 80 -3.86 5.75 5.88
C TYR A 80 -2.69 4.76 5.85
N HIS A 81 -2.32 4.18 7.00
CA HIS A 81 -1.20 3.23 7.06
C HIS A 81 -1.61 1.84 6.58
N LYS A 82 -2.86 1.42 6.82
CA LYS A 82 -3.38 0.13 6.33
C LYS A 82 -3.55 0.11 4.80
N ALA A 83 -3.93 1.24 4.20
CA ALA A 83 -4.08 1.39 2.75
C ALA A 83 -2.76 1.30 1.97
N ALA A 84 -1.62 1.37 2.66
CA ALA A 84 -0.30 1.14 2.05
C ALA A 84 0.27 -0.24 2.36
N ALA A 85 -0.45 -1.12 3.07
CA ALA A 85 0.06 -2.42 3.53
C ALA A 85 0.55 -3.34 2.39
N ASP A 86 0.11 -3.10 1.17
CA ASP A 86 0.47 -3.84 -0.05
C ASP A 86 1.85 -3.47 -0.61
N ASP A 87 2.49 -2.38 -0.18
CA ASP A 87 3.84 -2.00 -0.63
C ASP A 87 4.89 -3.10 -0.40
N VAL A 88 4.68 -3.95 0.61
CA VAL A 88 5.54 -5.07 0.94
C VAL A 88 5.49 -6.19 -0.11
N MET A 89 4.50 -6.20 -1.00
CA MET A 89 4.39 -7.24 -2.03
C MET A 89 5.54 -7.21 -3.03
N ASN A 90 6.20 -6.06 -3.20
CA ASN A 90 7.37 -5.93 -4.08
C ASN A 90 8.70 -5.87 -3.29
N LEU A 91 8.78 -6.57 -2.16
CA LEU A 91 9.97 -6.50 -1.29
C LEU A 91 11.23 -7.02 -1.97
N ASP A 92 11.11 -8.00 -2.86
CA ASP A 92 12.25 -8.57 -3.60
C ASP A 92 13.00 -7.53 -4.43
N GLU A 93 12.30 -6.50 -4.93
CA GLU A 93 12.88 -5.42 -5.71
C GLU A 93 13.20 -4.17 -4.88
N THR A 94 12.51 -3.98 -3.75
CA THR A 94 12.55 -2.73 -2.97
C THR A 94 13.32 -2.82 -1.66
N ALA A 95 13.66 -4.02 -1.19
CA ALA A 95 14.41 -4.23 0.05
C ALA A 95 15.78 -3.52 0.01
N ILE A 96 16.01 -2.68 1.01
CA ILE A 96 17.30 -2.04 1.28
C ILE A 96 18.07 -2.84 2.33
N TYR A 97 17.35 -3.35 3.34
CA TYR A 97 17.93 -4.14 4.41
C TYR A 97 16.86 -5.02 5.06
N ILE A 98 17.20 -6.28 5.32
CA ILE A 98 16.40 -7.22 6.10
C ILE A 98 17.30 -7.81 7.18
N ASN A 99 16.89 -7.69 8.43
CA ASN A 99 17.58 -8.32 9.54
C ASN A 99 17.32 -9.83 9.51
N PRO A 100 18.35 -10.70 9.54
CA PRO A 100 18.16 -12.15 9.53
C PRO A 100 17.23 -12.66 10.64
N ASP A 101 17.28 -12.05 11.83
CA ASP A 101 16.43 -12.46 12.97
C ASP A 101 14.96 -12.05 12.79
N PHE A 102 14.65 -11.22 11.79
CA PHE A 102 13.29 -10.80 11.44
C PHE A 102 12.72 -11.57 10.25
N GLN A 103 13.55 -12.32 9.52
CA GLN A 103 13.18 -12.94 8.26
C GLN A 103 11.99 -13.91 8.41
N GLU A 104 12.02 -14.79 9.42
CA GLU A 104 10.91 -15.72 9.68
C GLU A 104 9.60 -14.99 9.98
N THR A 105 9.66 -13.89 10.74
CA THR A 105 8.48 -13.06 10.99
C THR A 105 7.96 -12.47 9.70
N LEU A 106 8.84 -11.89 8.88
CA LEU A 106 8.48 -11.29 7.61
C LEU A 106 7.88 -12.30 6.63
N GLU A 107 8.47 -13.49 6.49
CA GLU A 107 7.94 -14.56 5.63
C GLU A 107 6.53 -14.98 6.07
N HIS A 108 6.29 -15.11 7.38
CA HIS A 108 4.95 -15.36 7.91
C HIS A 108 3.97 -14.20 7.63
N LEU A 109 4.44 -12.95 7.65
CA LEU A 109 3.64 -11.78 7.26
C LEU A 109 3.41 -11.68 5.74
N LEU A 110 4.06 -12.50 4.92
CA LEU A 110 3.87 -12.50 3.46
C LEU A 110 3.12 -13.74 2.99
N SER A 111 3.09 -14.81 3.78
CA SER A 111 2.40 -16.06 3.48
C SER A 111 0.88 -16.03 3.76
N TYR A 112 0.24 -14.86 3.71
CA TYR A 112 -1.18 -14.74 4.05
C TYR A 112 -2.11 -15.32 2.97
N ASP A 113 -3.33 -15.67 3.37
CA ASP A 113 -4.41 -15.91 2.42
C ASP A 113 -4.67 -14.62 1.62
N HIS A 114 -4.29 -14.63 0.34
CA HIS A 114 -4.43 -13.50 -0.58
C HIS A 114 -5.85 -12.93 -0.58
N LYS A 115 -6.89 -13.76 -0.38
CA LYS A 115 -8.28 -13.30 -0.33
C LYS A 115 -8.57 -12.48 0.93
N THR A 116 -8.18 -13.00 2.09
CA THR A 116 -8.34 -12.30 3.36
C THR A 116 -7.55 -10.98 3.38
N PHE A 117 -6.31 -11.01 2.88
CA PHE A 117 -5.51 -9.79 2.73
C PHE A 117 -6.22 -8.77 1.82
N MET A 118 -6.64 -9.21 0.62
CA MET A 118 -7.30 -8.34 -0.36
C MET A 118 -8.57 -7.70 0.21
N LEU A 119 -9.42 -8.45 0.92
CA LEU A 119 -10.64 -7.91 1.54
C LEU A 119 -10.37 -6.78 2.54
N ASN A 120 -9.35 -6.96 3.37
CA ASN A 120 -8.97 -5.96 4.38
C ASN A 120 -8.24 -4.77 3.76
N HIS A 121 -7.48 -5.03 2.70
CA HIS A 121 -6.81 -4.00 1.93
C HIS A 121 -7.80 -3.10 1.18
N ILE A 122 -8.74 -3.70 0.44
CA ILE A 122 -9.83 -2.95 -0.23
C ILE A 122 -10.63 -2.13 0.78
N HIS A 123 -10.93 -2.69 1.95
CA HIS A 123 -11.62 -1.94 3.01
C HIS A 123 -10.86 -0.68 3.40
N SER A 124 -9.56 -0.82 3.65
CA SER A 124 -8.70 0.28 4.09
C SER A 124 -8.54 1.36 3.01
N GLU A 125 -8.42 0.95 1.75
CA GLU A 125 -8.34 1.84 0.58
C GLU A 125 -9.65 2.58 0.34
N VAL A 126 -10.81 1.92 0.49
CA VAL A 126 -12.13 2.57 0.38
C VAL A 126 -12.35 3.55 1.55
N GLU A 127 -12.04 3.14 2.78
CA GLU A 127 -12.15 4.01 3.96
C GLU A 127 -11.31 5.27 3.80
N TYR A 128 -10.01 5.10 3.50
CA TYR A 128 -9.10 6.21 3.29
C TYR A 128 -9.50 7.07 2.08
N GLY A 129 -9.84 6.43 0.96
CA GLY A 129 -10.25 7.10 -0.28
C GLY A 129 -11.47 7.99 -0.08
N ARG A 130 -12.53 7.48 0.56
CA ARG A 130 -13.74 8.27 0.87
C ARG A 130 -13.44 9.43 1.82
N MET A 131 -12.64 9.20 2.87
CA MET A 131 -12.23 10.27 3.78
C MET A 131 -11.53 11.41 3.03
N ARG A 132 -10.61 11.08 2.12
CA ARG A 132 -9.86 12.06 1.32
C ARG A 132 -10.74 12.76 0.29
N TYR A 133 -11.61 12.02 -0.39
CA TYR A 133 -12.52 12.56 -1.41
C TYR A 133 -13.47 13.60 -0.81
N ASN A 134 -14.00 13.33 0.38
CA ASN A 134 -14.88 14.24 1.11
C ASN A 134 -14.20 15.56 1.53
N ILE A 135 -12.87 15.54 1.72
CA ILE A 135 -12.08 16.75 1.99
C ILE A 135 -11.84 17.54 0.70
N LYS A 136 -11.35 16.84 -0.34
CA LYS A 136 -11.10 17.42 -1.66
C LYS A 136 -11.16 16.32 -2.70
N LYS A 137 -12.02 16.49 -3.69
CA LYS A 137 -12.26 15.51 -4.76
C LYS A 137 -11.05 15.21 -5.65
N THR A 138 -10.12 16.16 -5.78
CA THR A 138 -8.93 16.07 -6.63
C THR A 138 -7.62 16.12 -5.83
N LEU A 139 -7.40 15.11 -4.99
CA LEU A 139 -6.10 14.87 -4.33
C LEU A 139 -5.29 13.83 -5.09
N LYS A 140 -3.95 14.01 -5.14
CA LYS A 140 -3.01 13.05 -5.76
C LYS A 140 -3.31 11.62 -5.34
N SER A 141 -3.57 11.39 -4.04
CA SER A 141 -3.86 10.07 -3.46
C SER A 141 -5.02 9.31 -4.13
N HIS A 142 -5.94 9.95 -4.86
CA HIS A 142 -7.00 9.21 -5.53
C HIS A 142 -6.53 8.36 -6.72
N TYR A 143 -5.27 8.49 -7.18
CA TYR A 143 -4.72 7.53 -8.16
C TYR A 143 -4.76 6.09 -7.61
N HIS A 144 -4.68 5.91 -6.28
CA HIS A 144 -4.77 4.59 -5.65
C HIS A 144 -6.13 3.91 -5.91
N VAL A 145 -7.21 4.68 -6.09
CA VAL A 145 -8.53 4.09 -6.41
C VAL A 145 -8.48 3.34 -7.75
N PHE A 146 -7.85 3.93 -8.78
CA PHE A 146 -7.64 3.27 -10.07
C PHE A 146 -6.65 2.11 -9.98
N ARG A 147 -5.62 2.24 -9.14
CA ARG A 147 -4.63 1.17 -8.88
C ARG A 147 -5.31 -0.08 -8.33
N ILE A 148 -6.05 0.07 -7.25
CA ILE A 148 -6.75 -1.04 -6.58
C ILE A 148 -7.80 -1.64 -7.51
N ARG A 149 -8.50 -0.81 -8.28
CA ARG A 149 -9.42 -1.30 -9.31
C ARG A 149 -8.72 -2.20 -10.34
N GLY A 150 -7.55 -1.80 -10.83
CA GLY A 150 -6.78 -2.63 -11.77
C GLY A 150 -6.22 -3.91 -11.14
N MET A 151 -5.80 -3.85 -9.86
CA MET A 151 -5.36 -5.05 -9.13
C MET A 151 -6.51 -6.05 -8.93
N VAL A 152 -7.74 -5.56 -8.67
CA VAL A 152 -8.94 -6.41 -8.59
C VAL A 152 -9.26 -7.04 -9.96
N ASP A 153 -9.22 -6.26 -11.04
CA ASP A 153 -9.42 -6.79 -12.40
C ASP A 153 -8.34 -7.84 -12.79
N HIS A 154 -7.10 -7.69 -12.30
CA HIS A 154 -6.03 -8.70 -12.46
C HIS A 154 -6.34 -9.97 -11.67
N PHE A 155 -6.70 -9.83 -10.39
CA PHE A 155 -7.08 -10.94 -9.54
C PHE A 155 -8.24 -11.76 -10.12
N ASP A 156 -9.27 -11.10 -10.68
CA ASP A 156 -10.39 -11.79 -11.33
C ASP A 156 -9.96 -12.63 -12.54
N LYS A 157 -8.87 -12.25 -13.21
CA LYS A 157 -8.33 -12.97 -14.38
C LYS A 157 -7.39 -14.09 -13.99
N THR A 158 -6.54 -13.88 -12.98
CA THR A 158 -5.41 -14.76 -12.67
C THR A 158 -5.60 -15.58 -11.40
N GLY A 159 -6.41 -15.10 -10.46
CA GLY A 159 -6.52 -15.62 -9.11
C GLY A 159 -5.44 -15.10 -8.15
N GLU A 160 -4.51 -14.27 -8.62
CA GLU A 160 -3.36 -13.77 -7.86
C GLU A 160 -3.52 -12.28 -7.54
N TYR A 161 -3.39 -11.91 -6.25
CA TYR A 161 -3.49 -10.53 -5.82
C TYR A 161 -2.10 -9.91 -5.71
N GLU A 162 -1.74 -9.13 -6.73
CA GLU A 162 -0.39 -8.62 -6.96
C GLU A 162 -0.43 -7.14 -7.34
N LEU A 163 0.72 -6.46 -7.29
CA LEU A 163 0.87 -5.05 -7.69
C LEU A 163 0.88 -4.86 -9.22
N VAL A 164 -0.04 -5.54 -9.92
CA VAL A 164 -0.21 -5.48 -11.37
C VAL A 164 -1.47 -4.67 -11.69
N VAL A 165 -1.31 -3.67 -12.56
CA VAL A 165 -2.39 -2.81 -13.04
C VAL A 165 -2.37 -2.85 -14.56
N GLU A 166 -3.36 -3.50 -15.17
CA GLU A 166 -3.49 -3.56 -16.62
C GLU A 166 -4.28 -2.36 -17.19
N GLU A 167 -4.30 -2.24 -18.51
CA GLU A 167 -5.17 -1.27 -19.18
C GLU A 167 -6.65 -1.67 -19.03
N PRO A 168 -7.58 -0.68 -18.91
CA PRO A 168 -7.38 0.76 -19.06
C PRO A 168 -6.93 1.48 -17.78
N TRP A 169 -6.84 0.78 -16.65
CA TRP A 169 -6.63 1.39 -15.33
C TRP A 169 -5.25 1.98 -15.18
N ASN A 170 -4.23 1.35 -15.78
CA ASN A 170 -2.87 1.86 -15.76
C ASN A 170 -2.76 3.25 -16.39
N SER A 171 -3.22 3.42 -17.64
CA SER A 171 -3.21 4.74 -18.29
C SER A 171 -4.05 5.77 -17.54
N LYS A 172 -5.22 5.39 -17.01
CA LYS A 172 -6.07 6.29 -16.21
C LYS A 172 -5.38 6.76 -14.93
N MET A 173 -4.81 5.82 -14.19
CA MET A 173 -4.07 6.08 -12.96
C MET A 173 -2.92 7.06 -13.20
N LEU A 174 -2.12 6.83 -14.24
CA LEU A 174 -0.99 7.69 -14.59
C LEU A 174 -1.45 9.09 -15.03
N ASP A 175 -2.47 9.18 -15.90
CA ASP A 175 -3.01 10.48 -16.34
C ASP A 175 -3.53 11.29 -15.16
N PHE A 176 -4.31 10.67 -14.26
CA PHE A 176 -4.77 11.34 -13.05
C PHE A 176 -3.61 11.76 -12.14
N LYS A 177 -2.65 10.87 -11.88
CA LYS A 177 -1.49 11.15 -11.00
C LYS A 177 -0.64 12.31 -11.52
N MET A 178 -0.53 12.50 -12.84
CA MET A 178 0.21 13.61 -13.43
C MET A 178 -0.57 14.93 -13.39
N ASN A 179 -1.91 14.86 -13.50
CA ASN A 179 -2.76 16.03 -13.67
C ASN A 179 -3.62 16.37 -12.44
N TRP A 180 -3.44 15.69 -11.30
CA TRP A 180 -4.30 15.82 -10.10
C TRP A 180 -4.48 17.26 -9.58
N ASN A 181 -3.51 18.14 -9.85
CA ASN A 181 -3.51 19.54 -9.42
C ASN A 181 -3.91 20.53 -10.53
N THR A 182 -4.37 20.03 -11.68
CA THR A 182 -4.88 20.84 -12.80
C THR A 182 -6.40 20.72 -12.93
N ASP A 183 -7.00 21.50 -13.83
CA ASP A 183 -8.43 21.39 -14.13
C ASP A 183 -8.80 20.06 -14.80
N ASP A 184 -7.84 19.37 -15.44
CA ASP A 184 -8.07 18.08 -16.08
C ASP A 184 -8.44 16.99 -15.08
N ALA A 185 -8.02 17.11 -13.81
CA ALA A 185 -8.40 16.17 -12.76
C ALA A 185 -9.92 16.11 -12.52
N LYS A 186 -10.65 17.19 -12.82
CA LYS A 186 -12.10 17.28 -12.56
C LYS A 186 -12.90 16.25 -13.36
N LYS A 187 -12.39 15.82 -14.52
CA LYS A 187 -13.04 14.80 -15.36
C LYS A 187 -13.11 13.42 -14.68
N TYR A 188 -12.32 13.21 -13.63
CA TYR A 188 -12.26 11.97 -12.87
C TYR A 188 -13.08 12.00 -11.58
N GLU A 189 -13.68 13.13 -11.18
CA GLU A 189 -14.36 13.23 -9.88
C GLU A 189 -15.47 12.19 -9.70
N ASP A 190 -16.32 12.04 -10.72
CA ASP A 190 -17.42 11.07 -10.69
C ASP A 190 -16.87 9.64 -10.80
N GLU A 191 -15.89 9.42 -11.68
CA GLU A 191 -15.30 8.10 -11.87
C GLU A 191 -14.59 7.58 -10.61
N ILE A 192 -13.91 8.46 -9.85
CA ILE A 192 -13.31 8.10 -8.55
C ILE A 192 -14.39 7.62 -7.59
N LEU A 193 -15.52 8.31 -7.51
CA LEU A 193 -16.62 7.92 -6.63
C LEU A 193 -17.25 6.59 -7.07
N GLU A 194 -17.48 6.42 -8.38
CA GLU A 194 -17.95 5.16 -8.96
C GLU A 194 -17.01 3.99 -8.64
N GLN A 195 -15.69 4.20 -8.72
CA GLN A 195 -14.73 3.14 -8.41
C GLN A 195 -14.65 2.85 -6.89
N LEU A 196 -14.82 3.86 -6.03
CA LEU A 196 -14.94 3.61 -4.58
C LEU A 196 -16.18 2.77 -4.26
N ASP A 197 -17.32 3.07 -4.90
CA ASP A 197 -18.55 2.30 -4.76
C ASP A 197 -18.39 0.87 -5.31
N TYR A 198 -17.74 0.73 -6.47
CA TYR A 198 -17.44 -0.59 -7.05
C TYR A 198 -16.59 -1.44 -6.10
N LEU A 199 -15.49 -0.89 -5.58
CA LEU A 199 -14.58 -1.62 -4.70
C LEU A 199 -15.26 -2.05 -3.39
N GLU A 200 -16.12 -1.19 -2.83
CA GLU A 200 -16.91 -1.54 -1.65
C GLU A 200 -17.89 -2.69 -1.93
N ASN A 201 -18.59 -2.63 -3.07
CA ASN A 201 -19.52 -3.68 -3.48
C ASN A 201 -18.81 -5.00 -3.77
N TYR A 202 -17.71 -4.96 -4.54
CA TYR A 202 -16.89 -6.13 -4.85
C TYR A 202 -16.43 -6.85 -3.57
N ARG A 203 -15.93 -6.08 -2.59
CA ARG A 203 -15.57 -6.62 -1.28
C ARG A 203 -16.76 -7.29 -0.58
N ASN A 204 -17.93 -6.65 -0.60
CA ASN A 204 -19.13 -7.19 0.05
C ASN A 204 -19.61 -8.48 -0.63
N GLU A 205 -19.53 -8.57 -1.96
CA GLU A 205 -19.85 -9.77 -2.73
C GLU A 205 -18.89 -10.92 -2.39
N MET A 206 -17.57 -10.66 -2.36
CA MET A 206 -16.59 -11.65 -1.94
C MET A 206 -16.83 -12.20 -0.52
N MET A 207 -17.29 -11.35 0.41
CA MET A 207 -17.67 -11.79 1.76
C MET A 207 -18.91 -12.69 1.74
N GLN A 208 -19.87 -12.44 0.86
CA GLN A 208 -21.13 -13.19 0.74
C GLN A 208 -20.94 -14.54 0.01
N ASP A 209 -20.12 -14.56 -1.05
CA ASP A 209 -19.85 -15.78 -1.83
C ASP A 209 -18.99 -16.79 -1.06
N GLY A 210 -18.37 -16.34 0.04
CA GLY A 210 -17.52 -17.11 0.93
C GLY A 210 -16.06 -17.03 0.52
N LEU A 211 -15.17 -16.96 1.51
CA LEU A 211 -13.72 -17.12 1.32
C LEU A 211 -13.45 -18.49 0.66
N GLY A 212 -13.27 -18.53 -0.67
CA GLY A 212 -12.77 -19.74 -1.34
C GLY A 212 -13.73 -20.59 -2.19
N LYS A 213 -14.73 -20.03 -2.89
CA LYS A 213 -15.43 -20.80 -3.95
C LYS A 213 -14.68 -20.79 -5.29
N TYR A 214 -13.52 -21.40 -5.32
CA TYR A 214 -13.05 -22.10 -6.52
C TYR A 214 -12.79 -23.55 -6.09
N SER A 215 -13.87 -24.33 -6.04
CA SER A 215 -13.77 -25.79 -6.17
C SER A 215 -13.48 -26.08 -7.64
N GLU A 216 -12.41 -26.83 -7.88
CA GLU A 216 -11.92 -27.26 -9.20
C GLU A 216 -13.04 -27.71 -10.16
N PRO A 217 -12.93 -27.45 -11.48
CA PRO A 217 -13.75 -28.13 -12.47
C PRO A 217 -13.26 -29.58 -12.64
N ILE A 218 -14.24 -30.48 -12.64
CA ILE A 218 -14.19 -31.93 -12.90
C ILE A 218 -13.45 -32.25 -14.21
#